data_AF-A0A0G1YE06-F1
#
_entry.id   AF-A0A0G1YE06-F1
#
_cell.length_a   1.000
_cell.length_b   1.000
_cell.length_c   1.000
_cell.angle_alpha   90.00
_cell.angle_beta   90.00
_cell.angle_gamma   90.00
#
_symmetry.space_group_name_H-M   'P 1'
#
loop_
_entity.id
_entity.type
_entity.pdbx_description
1 polymer ?
#
loop_
_entity_poly.entity_id
_entity_poly.type
_entity_poly.pdbx_seq_one_letter_code
_entity_poly.pdbx_strand_id
1 'polypeptide(L)'
;MSSLVADALTTVAEVETFLGLSSGADTARITNAINHATKRILNYIDRTIASTARTEYYDGTDTPILVLRHYPIIGNPTTVNVDGNRDFAAADDLTVDDDYLVEADEGILRLVGQAGAGIPGDETVWPRGYQNIKVVYTAGYASTPEGLLQVATEFAAYYYDKRGTRGNTRYSLGSVMVDEDINHPSGIPSAFRGDLDAYVRPDLDDQFDSLDVPALL
;
A
#
# COMPACT_ATOMS: atom_id res chain seq x y z
N MET A 1 13.08 -16.01 -22.61
CA MET A 1 13.82 -15.43 -21.47
C MET A 1 12.80 -14.79 -20.55
N SER A 2 12.84 -15.07 -19.25
CA SER A 2 11.99 -14.37 -18.29
C SER A 2 12.44 -12.91 -18.22
N SER A 3 11.53 -11.98 -18.49
CA SER A 3 11.75 -10.56 -18.23
C SER A 3 11.29 -10.21 -16.82
N LEU A 4 11.83 -9.11 -16.29
CA LEU A 4 11.39 -8.55 -15.03
C LEU A 4 9.94 -8.05 -15.17
N VAL A 5 9.11 -8.26 -14.15
CA VAL A 5 7.75 -7.69 -14.11
C VAL A 5 7.81 -6.17 -14.00
N ALA A 6 6.80 -5.47 -14.53
CA ALA A 6 6.75 -4.01 -14.53
C ALA A 6 6.76 -3.43 -13.10
N ASP A 7 6.11 -4.11 -12.15
CA ASP A 7 6.01 -3.71 -10.75
C ASP A 7 7.13 -4.30 -9.87
N ALA A 8 8.27 -4.66 -10.46
CA ALA A 8 9.37 -5.26 -9.71
C ALA A 8 9.90 -4.30 -8.65
N LEU A 9 9.98 -4.80 -7.42
CA LEU A 9 10.39 -4.01 -6.26
C LEU A 9 11.91 -3.82 -6.15
N THR A 10 12.69 -4.65 -6.85
CA THR A 10 14.14 -4.63 -6.88
C THR A 10 14.68 -4.93 -8.27
N THR A 11 15.98 -4.75 -8.48
CA THR A 11 16.66 -5.01 -9.75
C THR A 11 17.54 -6.26 -9.68
N VAL A 12 17.90 -6.80 -10.85
CA VAL A 12 18.83 -7.94 -10.92
C VAL A 12 20.20 -7.56 -10.34
N ALA A 13 20.68 -6.34 -10.60
CA ALA A 13 21.98 -5.88 -10.14
C ALA A 13 22.06 -5.76 -8.60
N GLU A 14 20.99 -5.32 -7.96
CA GLU A 14 20.87 -5.28 -6.49
C GLU A 14 20.99 -6.68 -5.88
N VAL A 15 20.24 -7.65 -6.43
CA VAL A 15 20.28 -9.05 -5.95
C VAL A 15 21.64 -9.70 -6.23
N GLU A 16 22.26 -9.45 -7.38
CA GLU A 16 23.63 -9.92 -7.69
C GLU A 16 24.64 -9.39 -6.67
N THR A 17 24.54 -8.11 -6.33
CA THR A 17 25.40 -7.46 -5.33
C THR A 17 25.20 -8.07 -3.95
N PHE A 18 23.95 -8.29 -3.55
CA PHE A 18 23.61 -8.92 -2.27
C PHE A 18 24.14 -10.35 -2.15
N LEU A 19 24.02 -11.15 -3.22
CA LEU A 19 24.53 -12.52 -3.27
C LEU A 19 26.06 -12.62 -3.46
N GLY A 20 26.76 -11.51 -3.69
CA GLY A 20 28.20 -11.49 -3.98
C GLY A 20 28.56 -12.11 -5.34
N LEU A 21 27.65 -12.06 -6.30
CA LEU A 21 27.84 -12.60 -7.65
C LEU A 21 28.41 -11.55 -8.60
N SER A 22 29.09 -11.99 -9.67
CA SER A 22 29.52 -11.11 -10.75
C SER A 22 28.33 -10.69 -11.62
N SER A 23 28.39 -9.48 -12.20
CA SER A 23 27.30 -8.98 -13.06
C SER A 23 26.97 -9.93 -14.21
N GLY A 24 25.67 -10.18 -14.40
CA GLY A 24 25.15 -11.08 -15.44
C GLY A 24 25.19 -12.56 -15.08
N ALA A 25 25.57 -12.91 -13.85
CA ALA A 25 25.54 -14.29 -13.38
C ALA A 25 24.09 -14.74 -13.15
N ASP A 26 23.70 -15.87 -13.75
CA ASP A 26 22.41 -16.52 -13.53
C ASP A 26 21.17 -15.59 -13.66
N THR A 27 21.26 -14.54 -14.50
CA THR A 27 20.24 -13.48 -14.67
C THR A 27 18.82 -14.03 -14.82
N ALA A 28 18.62 -15.07 -15.64
CA ALA A 28 17.27 -15.64 -15.85
C ALA A 28 16.65 -16.20 -14.55
N ARG A 29 17.48 -16.77 -13.67
CA ARG A 29 17.03 -17.33 -12.39
C ARG A 29 16.74 -16.22 -11.39
N ILE A 30 17.65 -15.25 -11.29
CA ILE A 30 17.46 -14.07 -10.42
C ILE A 30 16.18 -13.34 -10.82
N THR A 31 15.95 -13.12 -12.12
CA THR A 31 14.71 -12.52 -12.61
C THR A 31 13.46 -13.31 -12.20
N ASN A 32 13.49 -14.64 -12.26
CA ASN A 32 12.36 -15.44 -11.80
C ASN A 32 12.16 -15.31 -10.29
N ALA A 33 13.24 -15.34 -9.49
CA ALA A 33 13.18 -15.16 -8.05
C ALA A 33 12.60 -13.79 -7.67
N ILE A 34 13.02 -12.72 -8.33
CA ILE A 34 12.48 -11.36 -8.14
C ILE A 34 10.99 -11.32 -8.49
N ASN A 35 10.57 -11.92 -9.61
CA ASN A 35 9.18 -11.95 -10.01
C ASN A 35 8.29 -12.69 -8.99
N HIS A 36 8.79 -13.81 -8.44
CA HIS A 36 8.09 -14.55 -7.39
C HIS A 36 8.02 -13.76 -6.07
N ALA A 37 9.14 -13.18 -5.63
CA ALA A 37 9.21 -12.36 -4.42
C ALA A 37 8.27 -11.15 -4.53
N THR A 38 8.36 -10.39 -5.62
CA THR A 38 7.51 -9.22 -5.91
C THR A 38 6.03 -9.60 -5.81
N LYS A 39 5.60 -10.64 -6.55
CA LYS A 39 4.19 -11.05 -6.53
C LYS A 39 3.72 -11.44 -5.13
N ARG A 40 4.57 -12.11 -4.35
CA ARG A 40 4.22 -12.54 -3.00
C ARG A 40 4.12 -11.37 -2.03
N ILE A 41 5.05 -10.41 -2.12
CA ILE A 41 5.03 -9.18 -1.32
C ILE A 41 3.80 -8.35 -1.66
N LEU A 42 3.53 -8.07 -2.94
CA LEU A 42 2.37 -7.28 -3.37
C LEU A 42 1.04 -7.91 -2.94
N ASN A 43 0.93 -9.24 -2.98
CA ASN A 43 -0.25 -9.95 -2.46
C ASN A 43 -0.38 -9.90 -0.93
N TYR A 44 0.73 -9.75 -0.20
CA TYR A 44 0.71 -9.65 1.25
C TYR A 44 0.23 -8.28 1.72
N ILE A 45 0.72 -7.23 1.08
CA ILE A 45 0.30 -5.84 1.34
C ILE A 45 -1.06 -5.52 0.70
N ASP A 46 -1.58 -6.42 -0.14
CA ASP A 46 -2.82 -6.29 -0.91
C ASP A 46 -2.95 -4.98 -1.72
N ARG A 47 -1.83 -4.48 -2.25
CA ARG A 47 -1.78 -3.24 -3.04
C ARG A 47 -0.62 -3.20 -4.02
N THR A 48 -0.76 -2.34 -5.04
CA THR A 48 0.35 -1.92 -5.90
C THR A 48 1.04 -0.71 -5.28
N ILE A 49 2.37 -0.72 -5.26
CA ILE A 49 3.21 0.35 -4.66
C ILE A 49 3.57 1.44 -5.66
N ALA A 50 3.59 1.14 -6.96
CA ALA A 50 3.95 2.10 -7.99
C ALA A 50 2.93 3.26 -8.05
N SER A 51 3.45 4.49 -8.09
CA SER A 51 2.66 5.70 -8.31
C SER A 51 1.76 5.57 -9.54
N THR A 52 0.45 5.68 -9.33
CA THR A 52 -0.56 5.55 -10.38
C THR A 52 -1.67 6.57 -10.18
N ALA A 53 -2.10 7.24 -11.25
CA ALA A 53 -3.31 8.06 -11.24
C ALA A 53 -4.56 7.16 -11.23
N ARG A 54 -5.49 7.45 -10.31
CA ARG A 54 -6.69 6.65 -10.06
C ARG A 54 -7.93 7.52 -10.05
N THR A 55 -9.01 6.97 -10.60
CA THR A 55 -10.37 7.48 -10.42
C THR A 55 -11.16 6.39 -9.71
N GLU A 56 -11.60 6.66 -8.50
CA GLU A 56 -12.27 5.68 -7.65
C GLU A 56 -13.63 6.20 -7.21
N TYR A 57 -14.57 5.25 -7.10
CA TYR A 57 -15.92 5.50 -6.63
C TYR A 57 -16.14 4.76 -5.31
N TYR A 58 -16.79 5.46 -4.39
CA TYR A 58 -17.03 5.01 -3.03
C TYR A 58 -18.50 5.16 -2.65
N ASP A 59 -18.93 4.24 -1.79
CA ASP A 59 -20.22 4.30 -1.14
C ASP A 59 -20.06 5.21 0.10
N GLY A 60 -20.92 6.21 0.23
CA GLY A 60 -20.97 7.00 1.45
C GLY A 60 -21.60 6.22 2.61
N THR A 61 -21.11 6.49 3.82
CA THR A 61 -21.41 5.70 5.02
C THR A 61 -22.01 6.51 6.17
N ASP A 62 -22.34 7.78 5.96
CA ASP A 62 -22.71 8.75 7.02
C ASP A 62 -21.62 8.88 8.11
N THR A 63 -20.36 8.64 7.75
CA THR A 63 -19.21 8.85 8.64
C THR A 63 -18.37 10.03 8.14
N PRO A 64 -17.63 10.73 9.01
CA PRO A 64 -16.75 11.84 8.60
C PRO A 64 -15.49 11.37 7.85
N ILE A 65 -15.23 10.06 7.83
CA ILE A 65 -13.99 9.47 7.34
C ILE A 65 -14.28 8.68 6.07
N LEU A 66 -13.62 9.03 4.98
CA LEU A 66 -13.58 8.24 3.77
C LEU A 66 -12.19 7.64 3.61
N VAL A 67 -12.15 6.32 3.61
CA VAL A 67 -10.90 5.57 3.55
C VAL A 67 -10.65 5.14 2.11
N LEU A 68 -9.58 5.65 1.50
CA LEU A 68 -9.21 5.30 0.13
C LEU A 68 -8.57 3.91 0.07
N ARG A 69 -8.71 3.23 -1.07
CA ARG A 69 -8.14 1.90 -1.32
C ARG A 69 -6.63 1.93 -1.55
N HIS A 70 -6.12 3.02 -2.13
CA HIS A 70 -4.70 3.17 -2.43
C HIS A 70 -4.13 4.36 -1.65
N TYR A 71 -2.95 4.15 -1.09
CA TYR A 71 -2.20 5.11 -0.30
C TYR A 71 -0.70 4.74 -0.40
N PRO A 72 0.24 5.63 -0.08
CA PRO A 72 0.04 7.04 0.27
C PRO A 72 -0.46 7.87 -0.93
N ILE A 73 -1.18 8.95 -0.65
CA ILE A 73 -1.60 9.94 -1.66
C ILE A 73 -0.39 10.84 -1.98
N ILE A 74 -0.13 11.05 -3.26
CA ILE A 74 0.93 11.97 -3.69
C ILE A 74 0.33 13.37 -3.81
N GLY A 75 0.64 14.23 -2.84
CA GLY A 75 0.09 15.57 -2.75
C GLY A 75 -1.38 15.54 -2.32
N ASN A 76 -2.24 16.30 -3.01
CA ASN A 76 -3.67 16.35 -2.76
C ASN A 76 -4.46 15.64 -3.88
N PRO A 77 -5.67 15.13 -3.59
CA PRO A 77 -6.60 14.70 -4.62
C PRO A 77 -6.81 15.80 -5.66
N THR A 78 -6.84 15.41 -6.94
CA THR A 78 -7.11 16.32 -8.05
C THR A 78 -8.55 16.79 -8.05
N THR A 79 -9.49 15.87 -7.80
CA THR A 79 -10.90 16.21 -7.60
C THR A 79 -11.53 15.27 -6.58
N VAL A 80 -12.44 15.81 -5.77
CA VAL A 80 -13.32 15.05 -4.88
C VAL A 80 -14.72 15.59 -5.12
N ASN A 81 -15.68 14.71 -5.41
CA ASN A 81 -17.03 15.12 -5.75
C ASN A 81 -18.05 14.17 -5.10
N VAL A 82 -19.15 14.73 -4.63
CA VAL A 82 -20.23 13.98 -3.98
C VAL A 82 -21.53 14.27 -4.70
N ASP A 83 -22.09 13.25 -5.34
CA ASP A 83 -23.34 13.37 -6.08
C ASP A 83 -24.14 12.06 -6.03
N GLY A 84 -25.34 12.13 -5.45
CA GLY A 84 -26.27 11.02 -5.38
C GLY A 84 -26.83 10.58 -6.73
N ASN A 85 -26.86 11.47 -7.73
CA ASN A 85 -27.27 11.17 -9.11
C ASN A 85 -26.12 10.65 -9.97
N ARG A 86 -24.87 10.79 -9.48
CA ARG A 86 -23.64 10.34 -10.14
C ARG A 86 -23.33 11.08 -11.46
N ASP A 87 -23.77 12.33 -11.58
CA ASP A 87 -23.44 13.23 -12.68
C ASP A 87 -22.02 13.83 -12.48
N PHE A 88 -21.59 14.03 -11.23
CA PHE A 88 -20.25 14.48 -10.84
C PHE A 88 -19.78 15.73 -11.61
N ALA A 89 -20.62 16.77 -11.60
CA ALA A 89 -20.32 18.02 -12.28
C ALA A 89 -19.18 18.76 -11.57
N ALA A 90 -18.25 19.34 -12.34
CA ALA A 90 -17.09 20.04 -11.78
C ALA A 90 -17.44 21.26 -10.90
N ALA A 91 -18.68 21.76 -10.96
CA ALA A 91 -19.16 22.83 -10.08
C ALA A 91 -19.39 22.35 -8.64
N ASP A 92 -19.54 21.04 -8.43
CA ASP A 92 -19.80 20.38 -7.15
C ASP A 92 -18.51 19.74 -6.59
N ASP A 93 -17.35 20.08 -7.16
CA ASP A 93 -16.05 19.60 -6.67
C ASP A 93 -15.75 20.25 -5.31
N LEU A 94 -15.43 19.40 -4.33
CA LEU A 94 -15.03 19.81 -3.00
C LEU A 94 -13.59 20.35 -3.02
N THR A 95 -13.35 21.34 -2.18
CA THR A 95 -12.06 22.00 -2.02
C THR A 95 -11.32 21.46 -0.80
N VAL A 96 -10.05 21.12 -0.99
CA VAL A 96 -9.16 20.70 0.10
C VAL A 96 -8.99 21.84 1.11
N ASP A 97 -8.85 21.49 2.39
CA ASP A 97 -8.73 22.39 3.55
C ASP A 97 -9.99 23.20 3.89
N ASP A 98 -10.90 23.42 2.94
CA ASP A 98 -12.20 24.07 3.16
C ASP A 98 -13.31 23.06 3.46
N ASP A 99 -13.44 22.01 2.64
CA ASP A 99 -14.50 21.01 2.75
C ASP A 99 -14.00 19.67 3.34
N TYR A 100 -12.71 19.35 3.13
CA TYR A 100 -12.09 18.13 3.65
C TYR A 100 -10.59 18.29 3.89
N LEU A 101 -10.07 17.55 4.87
CA LEU A 101 -8.65 17.38 5.15
C LEU A 101 -8.15 16.06 4.54
N VAL A 102 -6.87 16.07 4.16
CA VAL A 102 -6.19 14.92 3.55
C VAL A 102 -5.14 14.38 4.50
N GLU A 103 -5.35 13.16 4.99
CA GLU A 103 -4.36 12.37 5.71
C GLU A 103 -3.66 11.46 4.68
N ALA A 104 -2.69 12.04 3.96
CA ALA A 104 -2.11 11.46 2.74
C ALA A 104 -1.42 10.11 2.97
N ASP A 105 -0.73 9.94 4.10
CA ASP A 105 0.03 8.72 4.41
C ASP A 105 -0.87 7.50 4.64
N GLU A 106 -2.07 7.72 5.16
CA GLU A 106 -3.04 6.65 5.49
C GLU A 106 -4.12 6.49 4.40
N GLY A 107 -4.18 7.45 3.47
CA GLY A 107 -5.19 7.53 2.43
C GLY A 107 -6.57 7.84 2.99
N ILE A 108 -6.64 8.71 4.00
CA ILE A 108 -7.90 9.09 4.65
C ILE A 108 -8.30 10.50 4.20
N LEU A 109 -9.56 10.65 3.81
CA LEU A 109 -10.19 11.95 3.60
C LEU A 109 -11.20 12.21 4.72
N ARG A 110 -10.93 13.24 5.52
CA ARG A 110 -11.78 13.63 6.63
C ARG A 110 -12.60 14.84 6.23
N LEU A 111 -13.92 14.71 6.21
CA LEU A 111 -14.77 15.85 5.96
C LEU A 111 -14.67 16.83 7.13
N VAL A 112 -14.36 18.09 6.84
CA VAL A 112 -14.38 19.17 7.82
C VAL A 112 -15.45 20.15 7.39
N GLY A 113 -16.50 20.28 8.19
CA GLY A 113 -17.60 21.15 7.82
C GLY A 113 -17.18 22.62 7.93
N GLN A 114 -17.29 23.34 6.82
CA GLN A 114 -17.65 24.75 6.86
C GLN A 114 -18.79 25.03 5.87
N ALA A 115 -19.71 25.91 6.29
CA ALA A 115 -20.86 26.32 5.50
C ALA A 115 -20.45 26.80 4.11
N GLY A 116 -20.78 26.02 3.07
CA GLY A 116 -20.45 26.32 1.67
C GLY A 116 -20.44 25.11 0.74
N ALA A 117 -20.20 23.91 1.28
CA ALA A 117 -19.93 22.69 0.50
C ALA A 117 -21.10 22.13 -0.34
N GLY A 118 -22.30 22.72 -0.32
CA GLY A 118 -23.46 22.21 -1.07
C GLY A 118 -23.92 20.79 -0.71
N ILE A 119 -23.35 20.17 0.34
CA ILE A 119 -23.66 18.81 0.77
C ILE A 119 -25.06 18.78 1.39
N PRO A 120 -26.02 17.99 0.84
CA PRO A 120 -27.35 17.87 1.43
C PRO A 120 -27.29 17.01 2.71
N GLY A 121 -27.39 17.64 3.89
CA GLY A 121 -27.43 16.94 5.19
C GLY A 121 -26.75 17.73 6.32
N ASP A 122 -27.04 17.37 7.57
CA ASP A 122 -26.43 17.96 8.76
C ASP A 122 -24.96 17.52 8.89
N GLU A 123 -24.06 18.50 8.78
CA GLU A 123 -22.74 18.64 9.42
C GLU A 123 -21.74 17.47 9.35
N THR A 124 -20.66 17.66 8.57
CA THR A 124 -19.36 16.97 8.67
C THR A 124 -19.29 15.47 8.32
N VAL A 125 -20.28 14.88 7.65
CA VAL A 125 -20.25 13.46 7.25
C VAL A 125 -20.40 13.21 5.75
N TRP A 126 -19.76 12.15 5.25
CA TRP A 126 -19.92 11.69 3.87
C TRP A 126 -21.32 11.09 3.67
N PRO A 127 -22.19 11.68 2.83
CA PRO A 127 -23.60 11.32 2.77
C PRO A 127 -23.78 9.91 2.24
N ARG A 128 -24.66 9.14 2.88
CA ARG A 128 -24.91 7.76 2.48
C ARG A 128 -25.47 7.63 1.07
N GLY A 129 -24.85 6.75 0.29
CA GLY A 129 -25.25 6.45 -1.08
C GLY A 129 -24.37 5.36 -1.70
N TYR A 130 -24.81 4.83 -2.84
CA TYR A 130 -24.03 3.84 -3.58
C TYR A 130 -23.23 4.51 -4.68
N GLN A 131 -21.90 4.37 -4.61
CA GLN A 131 -20.95 4.97 -5.55
C GLN A 131 -21.23 6.45 -5.82
N ASN A 132 -21.66 7.17 -4.78
CA ASN A 132 -22.05 8.58 -4.84
C ASN A 132 -20.87 9.52 -4.57
N ILE A 133 -19.70 8.98 -4.21
CA ILE A 133 -18.48 9.76 -4.01
C ILE A 133 -17.47 9.36 -5.06
N LYS A 134 -16.89 10.35 -5.75
CA LYS A 134 -15.84 10.18 -6.75
C LYS A 134 -14.58 10.89 -6.28
N VAL A 135 -13.46 10.18 -6.30
CA VAL A 135 -12.15 10.72 -5.95
C VAL A 135 -11.18 10.47 -7.11
N VAL A 136 -10.58 11.53 -7.62
CA VAL A 136 -9.50 11.48 -8.61
C VAL A 136 -8.21 11.91 -7.93
N TYR A 137 -7.23 11.03 -7.88
CA TYR A 137 -5.99 11.26 -7.14
C TYR A 137 -4.85 10.41 -7.69
N THR A 138 -3.62 10.74 -7.30
CA THR A 138 -2.44 9.91 -7.60
C THR A 138 -1.97 9.29 -6.29
N ALA A 139 -1.78 7.98 -6.26
CA ALA A 139 -1.33 7.28 -5.06
C ALA A 139 -0.28 6.22 -5.36
N GLY A 140 0.48 5.89 -4.32
CA GLY A 140 1.65 5.04 -4.35
C GLY A 140 2.93 5.82 -4.09
N TYR A 141 4.06 5.16 -4.29
CA TYR A 141 5.38 5.74 -4.11
C TYR A 141 5.98 6.06 -5.47
N ALA A 142 6.60 7.25 -5.57
CA ALA A 142 7.33 7.66 -6.78
C ALA A 142 8.57 6.78 -7.02
N SER A 143 9.19 6.32 -5.94
CA SER A 143 10.29 5.36 -5.92
C SER A 143 10.02 4.32 -4.83
N THR A 144 10.39 3.07 -5.06
CA THR A 144 10.27 2.01 -4.05
C THR A 144 10.98 2.44 -2.75
N PRO A 145 10.28 2.45 -1.60
CA PRO A 145 10.90 2.76 -0.31
C PRO A 145 12.08 1.83 0.00
N GLU A 146 13.10 2.34 0.67
CA GLU A 146 14.34 1.60 0.95
C GLU A 146 14.08 0.29 1.71
N GLY A 147 13.22 0.32 2.74
CA GLY A 147 12.85 -0.89 3.48
C GLY A 147 12.19 -1.95 2.61
N LEU A 148 11.28 -1.54 1.71
CA LEU A 148 10.62 -2.47 0.80
C LEU A 148 11.59 -3.03 -0.26
N LEU A 149 12.52 -2.19 -0.74
CA LEU A 149 13.57 -2.60 -1.65
C LEU A 149 14.49 -3.63 -0.99
N GLN A 150 14.93 -3.39 0.24
CA GLN A 150 15.78 -4.31 0.99
C GLN A 150 15.09 -5.66 1.18
N VAL A 151 13.86 -5.66 1.68
CA VAL A 151 13.08 -6.90 1.88
C VAL A 151 12.86 -7.65 0.58
N ALA A 152 12.56 -6.94 -0.52
CA ALA A 152 12.40 -7.57 -1.83
C ALA A 152 13.69 -8.22 -2.34
N THR A 153 14.84 -7.57 -2.12
CA THR A 153 16.16 -8.08 -2.47
C THR A 153 16.50 -9.33 -1.66
N GLU A 154 16.34 -9.28 -0.34
CA GLU A 154 16.59 -10.42 0.56
C GLU A 154 15.65 -11.59 0.26
N PHE A 155 14.37 -11.31 0.02
CA PHE A 155 13.40 -12.37 -0.27
C PHE A 155 13.63 -13.01 -1.64
N ALA A 156 14.07 -12.24 -2.64
CA ALA A 156 14.50 -12.77 -3.93
C ALA A 156 15.76 -13.64 -3.79
N ALA A 157 16.76 -13.19 -3.04
CA ALA A 157 17.96 -13.99 -2.73
C ALA A 157 17.61 -15.29 -2.01
N TYR A 158 16.67 -15.25 -1.06
CA TYR A 158 16.14 -16.42 -0.40
C TYR A 158 15.47 -17.42 -1.36
N TYR A 159 14.64 -16.95 -2.31
CA TYR A 159 14.05 -17.81 -3.34
C TYR A 159 15.11 -18.43 -4.27
N TYR A 160 16.19 -17.70 -4.54
CA TYR A 160 17.32 -18.20 -5.31
C TYR A 160 18.07 -19.33 -4.56
N ASP A 161 18.36 -19.13 -3.27
CA ASP A 161 19.12 -20.08 -2.43
C ASP A 161 18.33 -21.32 -2.01
N LYS A 162 16.99 -21.25 -1.94
CA LYS A 162 16.09 -22.38 -1.63
C LYS A 162 16.17 -23.57 -2.59
N ARG A 163 17.04 -23.51 -3.58
CA ARG A 163 17.26 -24.57 -4.56
C ARG A 163 17.75 -25.85 -3.89
N GLY A 164 16.83 -26.81 -3.72
CA GLY A 164 17.15 -28.19 -3.34
C GLY A 164 16.85 -28.57 -1.89
N THR A 165 16.23 -27.66 -1.11
CA THR A 165 16.14 -27.77 0.35
C THR A 165 14.69 -27.90 0.85
N ARG A 166 13.83 -28.58 0.08
CA ARG A 166 12.47 -28.91 0.52
C ARG A 166 12.53 -29.72 1.82
N GLY A 167 12.09 -29.11 2.93
CA GLY A 167 12.10 -29.72 4.28
C GLY A 167 12.98 -29.01 5.29
N ASN A 168 13.84 -28.07 4.87
CA ASN A 168 14.54 -27.19 5.80
C ASN A 168 13.64 -26.02 6.19
N THR A 169 13.50 -25.78 7.49
CA THR A 169 12.72 -24.65 8.01
C THR A 169 13.57 -23.47 8.45
N ARG A 170 14.90 -23.61 8.51
CA ARG A 170 15.80 -22.54 8.97
C ARG A 170 16.93 -22.30 8.00
N TYR A 171 17.17 -21.03 7.67
CA TYR A 171 18.19 -20.58 6.73
C TYR A 171 18.92 -19.36 7.30
N SER A 172 20.22 -19.26 7.02
CA SER A 172 21.00 -18.04 7.25
C SER A 172 21.23 -17.38 5.90
N LEU A 173 20.70 -16.18 5.73
CA LEU A 173 20.90 -15.36 4.54
C LEU A 173 21.81 -14.19 4.94
N GLY A 174 23.12 -14.39 4.84
CA GLY A 174 24.09 -13.44 5.39
C GLY A 174 23.87 -13.20 6.89
N SER A 175 23.50 -11.98 7.26
CA SER A 175 23.23 -11.56 8.64
C SER A 175 21.80 -11.83 9.14
N VAL A 176 20.90 -12.29 8.27
CA VAL A 176 19.48 -12.51 8.60
C VAL A 176 19.23 -14.01 8.79
N MET A 177 18.58 -14.37 9.90
CA MET A 177 18.09 -15.72 10.13
C MET A 177 16.62 -15.80 9.70
N VAL A 178 16.32 -16.68 8.76
CA VAL A 178 14.99 -16.88 8.21
C VAL A 178 14.42 -18.19 8.74
N ASP A 179 13.33 -18.09 9.51
CA ASP A 179 12.52 -19.24 9.92
C ASP A 179 11.28 -19.34 9.02
N GLU A 180 11.11 -20.50 8.37
CA GLU A 180 9.94 -20.83 7.57
C GLU A 180 8.77 -21.15 8.48
N ASP A 181 7.94 -20.14 8.70
CA ASP A 181 6.61 -20.34 9.22
C ASP A 181 5.71 -20.92 8.10
N ILE A 182 5.85 -22.23 7.85
CA ILE A 182 5.11 -22.96 6.82
C ILE A 182 3.59 -22.94 7.04
N ASN A 183 3.15 -22.65 8.27
CA ASN A 183 1.74 -22.61 8.63
C ASN A 183 1.13 -21.21 8.50
N HIS A 184 1.93 -20.17 8.25
CA HIS A 184 1.39 -18.84 8.08
C HIS A 184 0.64 -18.72 6.75
N PRO A 185 -0.61 -18.23 6.73
CA PRO A 185 -1.43 -18.14 5.52
C PRO A 185 -0.80 -17.28 4.43
N SER A 186 0.00 -16.26 4.81
CA SER A 186 0.72 -15.44 3.84
C SER A 186 1.90 -16.17 3.17
N GLY A 187 2.38 -17.29 3.70
CA GLY A 187 3.59 -18.01 3.26
C GLY A 187 4.83 -17.13 3.04
N ILE A 188 4.90 -15.99 3.72
CA ILE A 188 6.09 -15.15 3.84
C ILE A 188 6.74 -15.48 5.20
N PRO A 189 8.04 -15.79 5.24
CA PRO A 189 8.78 -15.99 6.49
C PRO A 189 8.63 -14.82 7.46
N SER A 190 8.65 -15.09 8.77
CA SER A 190 8.47 -14.07 9.81
C SER A 190 9.51 -12.95 9.76
N ALA A 191 10.75 -13.28 9.36
CA ALA A 191 11.84 -12.32 9.22
C ALA A 191 11.52 -11.16 8.27
N PHE A 192 10.75 -11.42 7.20
CA PHE A 192 10.36 -10.39 6.23
C PHE A 192 9.05 -9.71 6.60
N ARG A 193 8.19 -10.35 7.40
CA ARG A 193 6.88 -9.78 7.75
C ARG A 193 7.00 -8.50 8.57
N GLY A 194 7.89 -8.45 9.56
CA GLY A 194 8.03 -7.27 10.42
C GLY A 194 8.26 -5.96 9.65
N ASP A 195 9.09 -6.01 8.60
CA ASP A 195 9.35 -4.85 7.74
C ASP A 195 8.20 -4.58 6.76
N LEU A 196 7.47 -5.63 6.33
CA LEU A 196 6.32 -5.51 5.43
C LEU A 196 5.05 -5.02 6.14
N ASP A 197 4.90 -5.31 7.43
CA ASP A 197 3.72 -4.96 8.23
C ASP A 197 3.51 -3.44 8.31
N ALA A 198 4.59 -2.65 8.26
CA ALA A 198 4.53 -1.20 8.14
C ALA A 198 3.88 -0.71 6.84
N TYR A 199 3.80 -1.57 5.82
CA TYR A 199 3.18 -1.29 4.53
C TYR A 199 1.84 -2.03 4.34
N VAL A 200 1.41 -2.82 5.32
CA VAL A 200 0.05 -3.36 5.37
C VAL A 200 -0.83 -2.27 5.97
N ARG A 201 -2.10 -2.19 5.53
CA ARG A 201 -3.03 -1.25 6.16
C ARG A 201 -3.25 -1.69 7.60
N PRO A 202 -3.06 -0.81 8.60
CA PRO A 202 -3.50 -1.09 9.97
C PRO A 202 -5.01 -1.34 9.94
N ASP A 203 -5.47 -2.37 10.64
CA ASP A 203 -6.91 -2.56 10.83
C ASP A 203 -7.46 -1.31 11.53
N LEU A 204 -8.52 -0.72 10.98
CA LEU A 204 -9.04 0.57 11.46
C LEU A 204 -9.43 0.52 12.94
N ASP A 205 -9.77 -0.66 13.46
CA ASP A 205 -10.11 -0.90 14.87
C ASP A 205 -8.93 -0.63 15.82
N ASP A 206 -7.69 -0.89 15.41
CA ASP A 206 -6.49 -0.67 16.24
C ASP A 206 -6.10 0.83 16.33
N GLN A 207 -6.52 1.65 15.36
CA GLN A 207 -6.28 3.09 15.39
C GLN A 207 -7.20 3.81 16.39
N PHE A 208 -8.41 3.29 16.65
CA PHE A 208 -9.33 3.85 17.63
C PHE A 208 -8.88 3.61 19.08
N ASP A 209 -8.18 2.51 19.37
CA ASP A 209 -7.66 2.19 20.71
C ASP A 209 -6.43 3.04 21.11
N SER A 210 -5.77 3.69 20.14
CA SER A 210 -4.61 4.55 20.39
C SER A 210 -4.94 6.05 20.57
N LEU A 211 -6.21 6.44 20.37
CA LEU A 211 -6.70 7.81 20.53
C LEU A 211 -7.47 8.02 21.84
N ASP A 212 -7.14 7.26 22.89
CA ASP A 212 -7.59 7.54 24.25
C ASP A 212 -6.85 8.80 24.75
N VAL A 213 -7.35 9.96 24.33
CA VAL A 213 -6.89 11.27 24.76
C VAL A 213 -6.98 11.29 26.29
N PRO A 214 -5.89 11.57 27.04
CA PRO A 214 -5.98 11.62 28.49
C PRO A 214 -7.01 12.69 28.85
N ALA A 215 -8.06 12.26 29.56
CA ALA A 215 -9.07 13.16 30.11
C ALA A 215 -8.37 14.29 30.86
N LEU A 216 -8.37 15.48 30.26
CA LEU A 216 -7.86 16.68 30.90
C LEU A 216 -8.73 16.98 32.13
N LEU A 217 -8.06 17.02 33.28
CA LEU A 217 -8.53 17.50 34.58
C LEU A 217 -9.10 18.93 34.51
#